data_AF-N9L0U1-F1
#
_entry.id   AF-N9L0U1-F1
#
_cell.length_a   1.000
_cell.length_b   1.000
_cell.length_c   1.000
_cell.angle_alpha   90.00
_cell.angle_beta   90.00
_cell.angle_gamma   90.00
#
_symmetry.space_group_name_H-M   'P 1'
#
loop_
_entity.id
_entity.type
_entity.pdbx_description
1 polymer ?
#
loop_
_entity_poly.entity_id
_entity_poly.type
_entity_poly.pdbx_seq_one_letter_code
_entity_poly.pdbx_strand_id
1 'polypeptide(L)'
;MYMVNVQIVRFVDSSFPGWVECLLIDTSGREWFFIDKAPIFTDQNLHEKSSYPQHGKIACEMIRLWVEQDGRERCIIKTDQPEGISAKGGEVEFEVFYDQLK
;
A
#
# COMPACT_ATOMS: atom_id res chain seq x y z
N MET A 1 -2.36 -2.10 -14.84
CA MET A 1 -2.39 -2.46 -13.41
C MET A 1 -0.99 -2.24 -12.88
N TYR A 2 -0.87 -1.47 -11.80
CA TYR A 2 0.40 -1.11 -11.16
C TYR A 2 0.46 -1.74 -9.78
N MET A 3 1.65 -1.76 -9.19
CA MET A 3 1.83 -2.06 -7.77
C MET A 3 2.38 -0.85 -7.05
N VAL A 4 1.69 -0.35 -6.03
CA VAL A 4 2.25 0.69 -5.15
C VAL A 4 3.00 0.03 -4.00
N ASN A 5 4.20 0.52 -3.69
CA ASN A 5 4.98 0.02 -2.56
C ASN A 5 4.38 0.49 -1.24
N VAL A 6 4.31 -0.42 -0.26
CA VAL A 6 3.94 -0.14 1.12
C VAL A 6 4.94 -0.76 2.08
N GLN A 7 4.91 -0.33 3.34
CA GLN A 7 5.64 -0.99 4.42
C GLN A 7 4.67 -1.82 5.25
N ILE A 8 4.92 -3.11 5.40
CA ILE A 8 4.22 -3.95 6.36
C ILE A 8 4.83 -3.65 7.73
N VAL A 9 4.08 -2.99 8.62
CA VAL A 9 4.61 -2.45 9.89
C VAL A 9 4.42 -3.39 11.07
N ARG A 10 3.45 -4.30 11.03
CA ARG A 10 3.25 -5.35 12.04
C ARG A 10 2.31 -6.46 11.58
N PHE A 11 2.42 -7.62 12.21
CA PHE A 11 1.37 -8.66 12.22
C PHE A 11 0.25 -8.25 13.19
N VAL A 12 -1.02 -8.47 12.83
CA VAL A 12 -2.16 -8.04 13.66
C VAL A 12 -3.07 -9.18 14.10
N ASP A 13 -3.21 -10.25 13.32
CA ASP A 13 -4.11 -11.36 13.62
C ASP A 13 -3.57 -12.68 13.01
N SER A 14 -3.59 -13.76 13.78
CA SER A 14 -3.10 -15.09 13.35
C SER A 14 -4.15 -15.96 12.65
N SER A 15 -5.39 -15.47 12.52
CA SER A 15 -6.46 -16.16 11.81
C SER A 15 -6.05 -16.37 10.36
N PHE A 16 -6.09 -17.63 9.91
CA PHE A 16 -5.60 -18.03 8.59
C PHE A 16 -6.15 -17.12 7.47
N PRO A 17 -5.30 -16.56 6.58
CA PRO A 17 -3.87 -16.85 6.38
C PRO A 17 -2.90 -15.94 7.18
N GLY A 18 -3.39 -15.23 8.20
CA GLY A 18 -2.67 -14.18 8.91
C GLY A 18 -2.98 -12.81 8.33
N TRP A 19 -3.03 -11.79 9.18
CA TRP A 19 -3.34 -10.42 8.83
C TRP A 19 -2.23 -9.50 9.27
N VAL A 20 -1.99 -8.45 8.49
CA VAL A 20 -0.94 -7.46 8.74
C VAL A 20 -1.48 -6.04 8.62
N GLU A 21 -0.77 -5.10 9.22
CA GLU A 21 -0.98 -3.68 9.00
C GLU A 21 0.12 -3.13 8.08
N CYS A 22 -0.28 -2.41 7.05
CA CYS A 22 0.60 -1.76 6.08
C CYS A 22 0.49 -0.24 6.15
N LEU A 23 1.58 0.44 5.81
CA LEU A 23 1.70 1.89 5.75
C LEU A 23 2.05 2.31 4.30
N LEU A 24 1.26 3.25 3.77
CA LEU A 24 1.59 4.06 2.60
C LEU A 24 1.82 5.51 3.05
N ILE A 25 2.84 6.17 2.51
CA ILE A 25 3.09 7.60 2.72
C ILE A 25 2.85 8.31 1.39
N ASP A 26 1.88 9.22 1.38
CA ASP A 26 1.51 9.97 0.20
C ASP A 26 2.48 11.14 -0.10
N THR A 27 2.27 11.85 -1.21
CA THR A 27 3.13 12.97 -1.62
C THR A 27 3.15 14.14 -0.63
N SER A 28 2.14 14.25 0.24
CA SER A 28 2.05 15.27 1.29
C SER A 28 2.70 14.84 2.60
N GLY A 29 3.19 13.59 2.68
CA GLY A 29 3.72 13.01 3.90
C GLY A 29 2.64 12.47 4.85
N ARG A 30 1.38 12.39 4.40
CA ARG A 30 0.31 11.79 5.20
C ARG A 30 0.43 10.27 5.16
N GLU A 31 0.21 9.68 6.33
CA GLU A 31 0.23 8.24 6.55
C GLU A 31 -1.15 7.63 6.31
N TRP A 32 -1.17 6.54 5.56
CA TRP A 32 -2.36 5.75 5.26
C TRP A 32 -2.13 4.31 5.71
N PHE A 33 -3.00 3.82 6.59
CA PHE A 33 -2.90 2.47 7.16
C PHE A 33 -3.92 1.53 6.54
N PHE A 34 -3.49 0.33 6.19
CA PHE A 34 -4.31 -0.73 5.60
C PHE A 34 -4.20 -1.98 6.48
N ILE A 35 -5.30 -2.67 6.73
CA ILE A 35 -5.29 -3.98 7.41
C ILE A 35 -5.99 -4.98 6.52
N ASP A 36 -5.26 -6.00 6.06
CA ASP A 36 -5.81 -7.13 5.33
C ASP A 36 -4.92 -8.37 5.54
N LYS A 37 -5.28 -9.46 4.88
CA LYS A 37 -4.56 -10.73 4.87
C LYS A 37 -3.14 -10.53 4.34
N ALA A 38 -2.15 -11.11 5.01
CA ALA A 38 -0.73 -11.01 4.62
C ALA A 38 -0.46 -11.35 3.14
N PRO A 39 -1.09 -12.41 2.54
CA PRO A 39 -0.90 -12.76 1.13
C PRO A 39 -1.39 -11.72 0.12
N ILE A 40 -2.17 -10.72 0.53
CA ILE A 40 -2.50 -9.59 -0.35
C ILE A 40 -1.27 -8.71 -0.59
N PHE A 41 -0.41 -8.56 0.42
CA PHE A 41 0.69 -7.61 0.38
C PHE A 41 2.04 -8.22 0.03
N THR A 42 2.22 -9.51 0.28
CA THR A 42 3.51 -10.20 0.14
C THR A 42 3.35 -11.71 0.04
N ASP A 43 4.25 -12.36 -0.68
CA ASP A 43 4.37 -13.83 -0.70
C ASP A 43 5.18 -14.37 0.49
N GLN A 44 5.73 -13.49 1.33
CA GLN A 44 6.49 -13.91 2.50
C GLN A 44 5.56 -14.49 3.59
N ASN A 45 6.02 -15.56 4.24
CA ASN A 45 5.31 -16.14 5.38
C ASN A 45 5.57 -15.32 6.65
N LEU A 46 4.68 -14.38 6.94
CA LEU A 46 4.78 -13.46 8.08
C LEU A 46 4.05 -13.98 9.31
N HIS A 47 4.62 -13.72 10.48
CA HIS A 47 4.05 -14.07 11.77
C HIS A 47 4.48 -13.06 12.84
N GLU A 48 3.93 -13.16 14.05
CA GLU A 48 4.15 -12.20 15.14
C GLU A 48 5.62 -12.05 15.57
N LYS A 49 6.45 -13.07 15.37
CA LYS A 49 7.90 -13.05 15.65
C LYS A 49 8.79 -12.62 14.48
N SER A 50 8.22 -12.27 13.32
CA SER A 50 9.01 -11.78 12.18
C SER A 50 9.59 -10.41 12.51
N SER A 51 10.65 -9.99 11.81
CA SER A 51 11.16 -8.62 11.95
C SER A 51 10.30 -7.67 11.13
N TYR A 52 10.00 -6.49 11.66
CA TYR A 52 9.25 -5.43 11.00
C TYR A 52 10.00 -4.10 11.11
N PRO A 53 9.83 -3.15 10.17
CA PRO A 53 8.95 -3.21 9.00
C PRO A 53 9.48 -4.11 7.89
N GLN A 54 8.59 -4.58 7.02
CA GLN A 54 8.93 -5.34 5.80
C GLN A 54 8.37 -4.67 4.55
N HIS A 55 8.89 -5.07 3.39
CA HIS A 55 8.36 -4.60 2.11
C HIS A 55 7.05 -5.32 1.77
N GLY A 56 6.06 -4.55 1.32
CA GLY A 56 4.82 -5.06 0.74
C GLY A 56 4.40 -4.23 -0.47
N LYS A 57 3.37 -4.70 -1.17
CA LYS A 57 2.78 -4.00 -2.31
C LYS A 57 1.26 -4.06 -2.26
N ILE A 58 0.60 -3.09 -2.85
CA ILE A 58 -0.84 -3.11 -3.10
C ILE A 58 -1.03 -2.97 -4.60
N ALA A 59 -1.82 -3.86 -5.20
CA ALA A 59 -2.22 -3.70 -6.59
C ALA A 59 -3.19 -2.52 -6.70
N CYS A 60 -2.98 -1.70 -7.73
CA CYS A 60 -3.71 -0.46 -7.89
C CYS A 60 -3.86 -0.08 -9.36
N GLU A 61 -4.80 0.81 -9.62
CA GLU A 61 -4.99 1.47 -10.91
C GLU A 61 -4.52 2.91 -10.83
N MET A 62 -3.70 3.35 -11.79
CA MET A 62 -3.34 4.76 -11.91
C MET A 62 -4.41 5.47 -12.75
N ILE A 63 -5.07 6.46 -12.15
CA ILE A 63 -6.17 7.20 -12.80
C ILE A 63 -5.73 8.56 -13.36
N ARG A 64 -4.62 9.11 -12.85
CA ARG A 64 -4.05 10.38 -13.32
C ARG A 64 -2.54 10.41 -13.10
N LEU A 65 -1.79 10.99 -14.04
CA LEU A 65 -0.35 11.27 -13.94
C LEU A 65 -0.10 12.72 -14.33
N TRP A 66 0.78 13.41 -13.61
CA TRP A 66 1.27 14.75 -13.98
C TRP A 66 2.70 14.96 -13.51
N VAL A 67 3.35 15.95 -14.12
CA VAL A 67 4.70 16.39 -13.79
C VAL A 67 4.60 17.74 -13.09
N GLU A 68 5.22 17.85 -11.92
CA GLU A 68 5.34 19.10 -11.17
C GLU A 68 6.39 20.03 -11.79
N GLN A 69 6.43 21.30 -11.36
CA GLN A 69 7.39 22.29 -11.89
C GLN A 69 8.85 21.91 -11.67
N ASP A 70 9.14 21.13 -10.62
CA ASP A 70 10.46 20.60 -10.28
C ASP A 70 10.84 19.34 -11.07
N GLY A 71 9.99 18.90 -12.00
CA GLY A 71 10.17 17.70 -12.81
C GLY A 71 9.74 16.41 -12.11
N ARG A 72 9.19 16.48 -10.89
CA ARG A 72 8.79 15.30 -10.12
C ARG A 72 7.43 14.81 -10.59
N GLU A 73 7.34 13.51 -10.86
CA GLU A 73 6.11 12.89 -11.34
C GLU A 73 5.23 12.44 -10.17
N ARG A 74 3.95 12.82 -10.24
CA ARG A 74 2.92 12.44 -9.27
C ARG A 74 1.74 11.83 -9.97
N CYS A 75 1.06 10.93 -9.28
CA CYS A 75 -0.12 10.29 -9.80
C CYS A 75 -1.17 10.07 -8.72
N ILE A 76 -2.43 9.95 -9.16
CA ILE A 76 -3.51 9.45 -8.31
C ILE A 76 -3.69 7.97 -8.64
N ILE A 77 -3.71 7.14 -7.61
CA ILE A 77 -4.00 5.71 -7.70
C ILE A 77 -5.28 5.35 -6.97
N LYS A 78 -5.89 4.25 -7.40
CA LYS A 78 -7.04 3.59 -6.75
C LYS A 78 -6.68 2.18 -6.31
N THR A 79 -7.02 1.81 -5.08
CA THR A 79 -6.74 0.47 -4.50
C THR A 79 -7.99 -0.40 -4.33
N ASP A 80 -9.18 0.11 -4.68
CA ASP A 80 -10.45 -0.62 -4.58
C ASP A 80 -10.60 -1.71 -5.64
N GLN A 81 -9.70 -1.77 -6.62
CA GLN A 81 -9.61 -2.83 -7.60
C GLN A 81 -8.13 -3.18 -7.88
N PRO A 82 -7.81 -4.46 -8.13
CA PRO A 82 -8.74 -5.61 -8.17
C PRO A 82 -9.08 -6.25 -6.81
N GLU A 83 -8.29 -6.07 -5.76
CA GLU A 83 -8.43 -6.79 -4.49
C GLU A 83 -9.40 -6.14 -3.49
N GLY A 84 -9.93 -4.94 -3.79
CA GLY A 84 -10.90 -4.28 -2.90
C GLY A 84 -10.30 -3.66 -1.66
N ILE A 85 -9.05 -3.19 -1.73
CA ILE A 85 -8.30 -2.70 -0.57
C ILE A 85 -8.64 -1.25 -0.28
N SER A 86 -8.91 -0.94 0.98
CA SER A 86 -9.14 0.42 1.48
C SER A 86 -8.28 0.70 2.72
N ALA A 87 -7.94 1.97 2.91
CA ALA A 87 -7.34 2.41 4.17
C ALA A 87 -8.33 2.24 5.32
N LYS A 88 -7.86 2.28 6.56
CA LYS A 88 -8.70 2.17 7.77
C LYS A 88 -9.88 3.15 7.83
N GLY A 89 -9.77 4.31 7.18
CA GLY A 89 -10.85 5.30 7.09
C GLY A 89 -11.86 5.03 5.95
N GLY A 90 -11.62 4.02 5.13
CA GLY A 90 -12.44 3.66 3.97
C GLY A 90 -11.98 4.32 2.65
N GLU A 91 -10.94 5.15 2.68
CA GLU A 91 -10.39 5.78 1.48
C GLU A 91 -9.70 4.76 0.57
N VAL A 92 -9.81 4.99 -0.74
CA VAL A 92 -9.26 4.12 -1.78
C VAL A 92 -8.46 4.89 -2.83
N GLU A 93 -8.41 6.23 -2.74
CA GLU A 93 -7.72 7.13 -3.66
C GLU A 93 -6.56 7.82 -2.95
N PHE A 94 -5.37 7.75 -3.54
CA PHE A 94 -4.14 8.28 -2.94
C PHE A 94 -3.28 8.99 -3.99
N GLU A 95 -2.72 10.15 -3.62
CA GLU A 95 -1.70 10.83 -4.41
C GLU A 95 -0.31 10.32 -4.04
N VAL A 96 0.38 9.65 -4.96
CA VAL A 96 1.72 9.10 -4.74
C VAL A 96 2.72 9.64 -5.75
N PHE A 97 4.00 9.53 -5.44
CA PHE A 97 5.02 9.76 -6.46
C PHE A 97 5.03 8.58 -7.44
N TYR A 98 5.21 8.87 -8.73
CA TYR A 98 5.19 7.84 -9.77
C TYR A 98 6.28 6.77 -9.56
N ASP A 99 7.42 7.15 -8.96
CA ASP A 99 8.53 6.25 -8.63
C ASP A 99 8.21 5.23 -7.52
N GLN A 100 7.11 5.43 -6.78
CA GLN A 100 6.57 4.44 -5.83
C GLN A 100 5.85 3.30 -6.53
N LEU A 101 5.48 3.44 -7.81
CA LEU A 101 4.85 2.39 -8.59
C LEU A 101 5.89 1.41 -9.17
N LYS A 102 5.48 0.15 -9.33
CA LYS A 102 6.20 -0.92 -10.03
C LYS A 102 5.37 -1.49 -11.16
#